data_AF-A0A4W5RKL5-F1
#
_entry.id   AF-A0A4W5RKL5-F1
#
_cell.length_a   1.000
_cell.length_b   1.000
_cell.length_c   1.000
_cell.angle_alpha   90.00
_cell.angle_beta   90.00
_cell.angle_gamma   90.00
#
_symmetry.space_group_name_H-M   'P 1'
#
loop_
_entity.id
_entity.type
_entity.pdbx_description
1 polymer ?
#
loop_
_entity_poly.entity_id
_entity_poly.type
_entity_poly.pdbx_seq_one_letter_code
_entity_poly.pdbx_strand_id
1 'polypeptide(L)'
;MKAQGVLVGVSLLTSVALLGLIHVRRKEEVKEQKHVSFETIKLRVTRDVLGEYQHEVIRAHNLLDKTKAQVDTLGSELSPLQAAEAKKKSELEACQGEKKHVADEVGAVEAENSNYKTEFEKQKAAWAAEVTSLKQQVEQRSKVCVFVKKDSVEGRKLCGDEPPKQEAVPKPDAPKPEESKPDATKPEESKPDAPKPEESKPEAPKMR
;
A
#
# COMPACT_ATOMS: atom_id res chain seq x y z
N MET A 1 87.96 47.91 -79.99
CA MET A 1 86.62 48.40 -79.57
C MET A 1 85.48 47.42 -79.84
N LYS A 2 85.51 46.57 -80.90
CA LYS A 2 84.40 45.64 -81.21
C LYS A 2 84.09 44.59 -80.11
N ALA A 3 85.09 44.10 -79.39
CA ALA A 3 84.90 43.10 -78.33
C ALA A 3 84.19 43.64 -77.07
N GLN A 4 84.32 44.94 -76.75
CA GLN A 4 83.66 45.55 -75.60
C GLN A 4 82.14 45.70 -75.81
N GLY A 5 81.70 46.05 -77.03
CA GLY A 5 80.27 46.16 -77.34
C GLY A 5 79.53 44.81 -77.25
N VAL A 6 80.19 43.72 -77.66
CA VAL A 6 79.64 42.35 -77.55
C VAL A 6 79.47 41.93 -76.09
N LEU A 7 80.46 42.22 -75.24
CA LEU A 7 80.41 41.87 -73.81
C LEU A 7 79.26 42.59 -73.08
N VAL A 8 79.05 43.88 -73.37
CA VAL A 8 77.94 44.66 -72.81
C VAL A 8 76.58 44.15 -73.29
N GLY A 9 76.47 43.80 -74.57
CA GLY A 9 75.25 43.19 -75.12
C GLY A 9 74.90 41.85 -74.47
N VAL A 10 75.89 40.98 -74.27
CA VAL A 10 75.71 39.68 -73.58
C VAL A 10 75.34 39.88 -72.11
N SER A 11 75.96 40.85 -71.42
CA SER A 11 75.59 41.20 -70.04
C SER A 11 74.15 41.70 -69.91
N LEU A 12 73.67 42.50 -70.86
CA LEU A 12 72.29 42.99 -70.86
C LEU A 12 71.30 41.83 -71.10
N LEU A 13 71.57 40.96 -72.08
CA LEU A 13 70.71 39.79 -72.36
C LEU A 13 70.64 38.82 -71.19
N THR A 14 71.77 38.55 -70.52
CA THR A 14 71.80 37.69 -69.33
C THR A 14 71.03 38.29 -68.16
N SER A 15 71.11 39.62 -67.95
CA SER A 15 70.34 40.28 -66.89
C SER A 15 68.82 40.19 -67.09
N VAL A 16 68.33 40.36 -68.33
CA VAL A 16 66.91 40.22 -68.68
C VAL A 16 66.44 38.76 -68.51
N ALA A 17 67.25 37.79 -68.92
CA ALA A 17 66.94 36.36 -68.72
C ALA A 17 66.81 35.99 -67.23
N LEU A 18 67.70 36.51 -66.37
CA LEU A 18 67.64 36.31 -64.92
C LEU A 18 66.38 36.93 -64.31
N LEU A 19 66.00 38.15 -64.72
CA LEU A 19 64.74 38.78 -64.26
C LEU A 19 63.51 37.97 -64.66
N GLY A 20 63.48 37.41 -65.87
CA GLY A 20 62.41 36.51 -66.33
C GLY A 20 62.31 35.25 -65.46
N LEU A 21 63.44 34.60 -65.16
CA LEU A 21 63.47 33.44 -64.26
C LEU A 21 63.01 33.78 -62.84
N ILE A 22 63.44 34.92 -62.28
CA ILE A 22 63.01 35.38 -60.95
C ILE A 22 61.49 35.58 -60.92
N HIS A 23 60.89 36.12 -61.98
CA HIS A 23 59.45 36.35 -62.03
C HIS A 23 58.64 35.05 -62.12
N VAL A 24 59.11 34.08 -62.92
CA VAL A 24 58.49 32.74 -63.00
C VAL A 24 58.56 32.05 -61.64
N ARG A 25 59.73 32.08 -60.97
CA ARG A 25 59.91 31.49 -59.64
C ARG A 25 59.04 32.14 -58.57
N ARG A 26 58.95 33.48 -58.54
CA ARG A 26 58.03 34.19 -57.64
C ARG A 26 56.57 33.80 -57.88
N LYS A 27 56.17 33.58 -59.14
CA LYS A 27 54.81 33.15 -59.47
C LYS A 27 54.53 31.72 -58.98
N GLU A 28 55.51 30.83 -59.01
CA GLU A 28 55.43 29.48 -58.43
C GLU A 28 55.35 29.54 -56.91
N GLU A 29 56.21 30.31 -56.24
CA GLU A 29 56.17 30.49 -54.79
C GLU A 29 54.82 31.01 -54.30
N VAL A 30 54.21 31.99 -54.99
CA VAL A 30 52.88 32.48 -54.64
C VAL A 30 51.80 31.40 -54.83
N LYS A 31 51.93 30.52 -55.83
CA LYS A 31 51.00 29.40 -56.01
C LYS A 31 51.15 28.37 -54.91
N GLU A 32 52.38 27.96 -54.60
CA GLU A 32 52.67 27.00 -53.53
C GLU A 32 52.24 27.56 -52.17
N GLN A 33 52.52 28.83 -51.89
CA GLN A 33 52.09 29.48 -50.65
C GLN A 33 50.56 29.47 -50.50
N LYS A 34 49.81 29.64 -51.60
CA LYS A 34 48.35 29.52 -51.59
C LYS A 34 47.90 28.08 -51.30
N HIS A 35 48.53 27.08 -51.94
CA HIS A 35 48.25 25.67 -51.65
C HIS A 35 48.51 25.33 -50.18
N VAL A 36 49.67 25.70 -49.64
CA VAL A 36 50.02 25.50 -48.23
C VAL A 36 49.02 26.20 -47.30
N SER A 37 48.60 27.42 -47.62
CA SER A 37 47.60 28.14 -46.80
C SER A 37 46.25 27.43 -46.80
N PHE A 38 45.82 26.92 -47.95
CA PHE A 38 44.57 26.19 -48.08
C PHE A 38 44.60 24.87 -47.32
N GLU A 39 45.69 24.12 -47.45
CA GLU A 39 45.90 22.88 -46.69
C GLU A 39 45.95 23.13 -45.18
N THR A 40 46.62 24.21 -44.76
CA THR A 40 46.67 24.61 -43.34
C THR A 40 45.27 24.91 -42.79
N ILE A 41 44.46 25.65 -43.56
CA ILE A 41 43.07 25.95 -43.17
C ILE A 41 42.25 24.66 -43.10
N LYS A 42 42.37 23.79 -44.11
CA LYS A 42 41.67 22.51 -44.15
C LYS A 42 42.02 21.65 -42.94
N LEU A 43 43.31 21.51 -42.62
CA LEU A 43 43.78 20.77 -41.45
C LEU A 43 43.25 21.37 -40.14
N ARG A 44 43.18 22.70 -40.03
CA ARG A 44 42.58 23.36 -38.87
C ARG A 44 41.10 22.99 -38.73
N VAL A 45 40.32 23.16 -39.79
CA VAL A 45 38.89 22.84 -39.78
C VAL A 45 38.66 21.37 -39.47
N THR A 46 39.43 20.47 -40.08
CA THR A 46 39.32 19.03 -39.79
C THR A 46 39.63 18.71 -38.33
N ARG A 47 40.64 19.37 -37.73
CA ARG A 47 40.96 19.20 -36.31
C ARG A 47 39.88 19.76 -35.39
N ASP A 48 39.31 20.91 -35.73
CA ASP A 48 38.24 21.53 -34.94
C ASP A 48 36.99 20.63 -34.94
N VAL A 49 36.58 20.17 -36.12
CA VAL A 49 35.47 19.21 -36.28
C VAL A 49 35.75 17.89 -35.57
N LEU A 50 36.98 17.36 -35.65
CA LEU A 50 37.34 16.15 -34.90
C LEU A 50 37.27 16.36 -33.39
N GLY A 51 37.64 17.55 -32.91
CA GLY A 51 37.48 17.94 -31.50
C GLY A 51 36.02 17.95 -31.06
N GLU A 52 35.10 18.44 -31.92
CA GLU A 52 33.66 18.37 -31.66
C GLU A 52 33.17 16.93 -31.53
N TYR A 53 33.55 16.04 -32.47
CA TYR A 53 33.21 14.62 -32.38
C TYR A 53 33.75 13.96 -31.11
N GLN A 54 34.99 14.27 -30.72
CA GLN A 54 35.56 13.75 -29.47
C GLN A 54 34.77 14.24 -28.25
N HIS A 55 34.36 15.51 -28.25
CA HIS A 55 33.56 16.07 -27.17
C HIS A 55 32.16 15.42 -27.10
N GLU A 56 31.53 15.13 -28.24
CA GLU A 56 30.27 14.38 -28.29
C GLU A 56 30.43 12.96 -27.74
N VAL A 57 31.51 12.27 -28.08
CA VAL A 57 31.81 10.92 -27.54
C VAL A 57 31.97 10.98 -26.03
N ILE A 58 32.70 11.96 -25.49
CA ILE A 58 32.89 12.13 -24.04
C ILE A 58 31.54 12.43 -23.36
N ARG A 59 30.72 13.30 -23.95
CA ARG A 59 29.39 13.62 -23.43
C ARG A 59 28.50 12.39 -23.41
N ALA A 60 28.49 11.60 -24.49
CA ALA A 60 27.72 10.38 -24.61
C ALA A 60 28.17 9.33 -23.56
N HIS A 61 29.48 9.17 -23.37
CA HIS A 61 30.02 8.29 -22.33
C HIS A 61 29.58 8.72 -20.92
N ASN A 62 29.70 10.01 -20.59
CA ASN A 62 29.28 10.53 -19.29
C ASN A 62 27.77 10.31 -19.03
N LEU A 63 26.95 10.54 -20.06
CA LEU A 63 25.51 10.25 -20.00
C LEU A 63 25.23 8.76 -19.80
N LEU A 64 25.97 7.88 -20.48
CA LEU A 64 25.85 6.44 -20.33
C LEU A 64 26.24 6.01 -18.91
N ASP A 65 27.36 6.49 -18.38
CA ASP A 65 27.81 6.19 -17.01
C ASP A 65 26.79 6.67 -15.97
N LYS A 66 26.23 7.87 -16.15
CA LYS A 66 25.16 8.40 -15.29
C LYS A 66 23.89 7.55 -15.37
N THR A 67 23.49 7.15 -16.57
CA THR A 67 22.30 6.31 -16.78
C THR A 67 22.51 4.93 -16.17
N LYS A 68 23.70 4.35 -16.33
CA LYS A 68 24.08 3.07 -15.74
C LYS A 68 24.02 3.14 -14.20
N ALA A 69 24.56 4.20 -13.60
CA ALA A 69 24.47 4.40 -12.15
C ALA A 69 23.01 4.52 -11.67
N GLN A 70 22.14 5.19 -12.44
CA GLN A 70 20.71 5.24 -12.13
C GLN A 70 20.05 3.86 -12.22
N VAL A 71 20.38 3.07 -13.24
CA VAL A 71 19.88 1.69 -13.39
C VAL A 71 20.35 0.79 -12.23
N ASP A 72 21.62 0.89 -11.84
CA ASP A 72 22.16 0.12 -10.71
C ASP A 72 21.47 0.52 -9.39
N THR A 73 21.22 1.82 -9.20
CA THR A 73 20.48 2.33 -8.03
C THR A 73 19.05 1.79 -8.03
N LEU A 74 18.31 1.93 -9.13
CA LEU A 74 16.95 1.43 -9.27
C LEU A 74 16.88 -0.10 -9.07
N GLY A 75 17.85 -0.85 -9.61
CA GLY A 75 17.93 -2.30 -9.40
C GLY A 75 18.15 -2.67 -7.93
N SER A 76 18.97 -1.89 -7.22
CA SER A 76 19.19 -2.06 -5.78
C SER A 76 17.96 -1.72 -4.94
N GLU A 77 17.12 -0.77 -5.38
CA GLU A 77 15.82 -0.47 -4.75
C GLU A 77 14.74 -1.50 -5.07
N LEU A 78 14.79 -2.12 -6.25
CA LEU A 78 13.80 -3.12 -6.67
C LEU A 78 13.93 -4.45 -5.89
N SER A 79 15.16 -4.80 -5.52
CA SER A 79 15.47 -6.03 -4.78
C SER A 79 14.77 -6.13 -3.40
N PRO A 80 14.86 -5.12 -2.50
CA PRO A 80 14.13 -5.13 -1.24
C PRO A 80 12.61 -5.00 -1.45
N LEU A 81 12.16 -4.30 -2.49
CA LEU A 81 10.73 -4.21 -2.81
C LEU A 81 10.15 -5.56 -3.23
N GLN A 82 10.87 -6.35 -4.05
CA GLN A 82 10.47 -7.73 -4.38
C GLN A 82 10.44 -8.63 -3.13
N ALA A 83 11.44 -8.52 -2.25
CA ALA A 83 11.45 -9.28 -1.00
C ALA A 83 10.27 -8.88 -0.09
N ALA A 84 9.96 -7.59 -0.02
CA ALA A 84 8.81 -7.07 0.72
C ALA A 84 7.48 -7.55 0.11
N GLU A 85 7.35 -7.55 -1.22
CA GLU A 85 6.17 -8.07 -1.93
C GLU A 85 5.96 -9.56 -1.63
N ALA A 86 7.03 -10.37 -1.70
CA ALA A 86 6.96 -11.80 -1.39
C ALA A 86 6.53 -12.03 0.07
N LYS A 87 7.09 -11.28 1.02
CA LYS A 87 6.70 -11.33 2.44
C LYS A 87 5.23 -10.94 2.62
N LYS A 88 4.78 -9.88 1.96
CA LYS A 88 3.38 -9.41 2.03
C LYS A 88 2.40 -10.41 1.43
N LYS A 89 2.79 -11.12 0.36
CA LYS A 89 1.99 -12.24 -0.18
C LYS A 89 1.85 -13.38 0.83
N SER A 90 2.94 -13.81 1.47
CA SER A 90 2.85 -14.86 2.49
C SER A 90 2.02 -14.45 3.71
N GLU A 91 2.12 -13.19 4.15
CA GLU A 91 1.29 -12.66 5.24
C GLU A 91 -0.19 -12.64 4.86
N LEU A 92 -0.51 -12.29 3.61
CA LEU A 92 -1.88 -12.29 3.10
C LEU A 92 -2.47 -13.70 3.05
N GLU A 93 -1.71 -14.69 2.59
CA GLU A 93 -2.13 -16.09 2.56
C GLU A 93 -2.37 -16.64 3.97
N ALA A 94 -1.48 -16.34 4.92
CA ALA A 94 -1.66 -16.72 6.32
C ALA A 94 -2.93 -16.10 6.92
N CYS A 95 -3.12 -14.79 6.76
CA CYS A 95 -4.32 -14.07 7.24
C CYS A 95 -5.61 -14.62 6.60
N GLN A 96 -5.57 -15.00 5.33
CA GLN A 96 -6.72 -15.61 4.66
C GLN A 96 -7.03 -17.01 5.20
N GLY A 97 -6.00 -17.78 5.57
CA GLY A 97 -6.14 -19.07 6.25
C GLY A 97 -6.78 -18.91 7.64
N GLU A 98 -6.27 -17.99 8.45
CA GLU A 98 -6.82 -17.67 9.77
C GLU A 98 -8.27 -17.21 9.67
N LYS A 99 -8.61 -16.35 8.69
CA LYS A 99 -10.00 -15.93 8.45
C LYS A 99 -10.94 -17.13 8.22
N LYS A 100 -10.50 -18.15 7.48
CA LYS A 100 -11.30 -19.36 7.24
C LYS A 100 -11.47 -20.17 8.53
N HIS A 101 -10.38 -20.37 9.27
CA HIS A 101 -10.41 -21.07 10.55
C HIS A 101 -11.38 -20.40 11.54
N VAL A 102 -11.29 -19.08 11.67
CA VAL A 102 -12.20 -18.30 12.54
C VAL A 102 -13.64 -18.40 12.06
N ALA A 103 -13.90 -18.40 10.75
CA ALA A 103 -15.25 -18.58 10.23
C ALA A 103 -15.84 -19.97 10.58
N ASP A 104 -15.02 -21.02 10.51
CA ASP A 104 -15.43 -22.38 10.88
C ASP A 104 -15.69 -22.49 12.40
N GLU A 105 -14.83 -21.89 13.23
CA GLU A 105 -15.02 -21.81 14.69
C GLU A 105 -16.29 -21.04 15.07
N VAL A 106 -16.56 -19.91 14.42
CA VAL A 106 -17.79 -19.14 14.64
C VAL A 106 -19.01 -19.98 14.31
N GLY A 107 -19.00 -20.71 13.19
CA GLY A 107 -20.09 -21.62 12.82
C GLY A 107 -20.30 -22.74 13.83
N ALA A 108 -19.21 -23.33 14.34
CA ALA A 108 -19.29 -24.36 15.38
C ALA A 108 -19.87 -23.83 16.69
N VAL A 109 -19.39 -22.67 17.16
CA VAL A 109 -19.90 -22.04 18.39
C VAL A 109 -21.36 -21.62 18.25
N GLU A 110 -21.78 -21.14 17.08
CA GLU A 110 -23.19 -20.79 16.83
C GLU A 110 -24.11 -22.03 16.87
N ALA A 111 -23.63 -23.17 16.36
CA ALA A 111 -24.33 -24.45 16.45
C ALA A 111 -24.43 -24.95 17.89
N GLU A 112 -23.33 -24.91 18.65
CA GLU A 112 -23.33 -25.27 20.08
C GLU A 112 -24.28 -24.38 20.89
N ASN A 113 -24.24 -23.06 20.67
CA ASN A 113 -25.13 -22.12 21.35
C ASN A 113 -26.61 -22.39 21.05
N SER A 114 -26.93 -22.73 19.80
CA SER A 114 -28.29 -23.13 19.41
C SER A 114 -28.75 -24.42 20.11
N ASN A 115 -27.83 -25.39 20.26
CA ASN A 115 -28.09 -26.62 20.99
C ASN A 115 -28.32 -26.35 22.49
N TYR A 116 -27.40 -25.63 23.15
CA TYR A 116 -27.55 -25.25 24.57
C TYR A 116 -28.84 -24.48 24.84
N LYS A 117 -29.23 -23.56 23.95
CA LYS A 117 -30.48 -22.83 24.07
C LYS A 117 -31.70 -23.75 24.01
N THR A 118 -31.66 -24.77 23.15
CA THR A 118 -32.71 -25.78 23.03
C THR A 118 -32.78 -26.67 24.27
N GLU A 119 -31.64 -27.14 24.78
CA GLU A 119 -31.57 -27.92 26.02
C GLU A 119 -32.06 -27.11 27.23
N PHE A 120 -31.70 -25.84 27.31
CA PHE A 120 -32.11 -24.95 28.39
C PHE A 120 -33.64 -24.79 28.42
N GLU A 121 -34.28 -24.50 27.28
CA GLU A 121 -35.75 -24.39 27.22
C GLU A 121 -36.44 -25.73 27.52
N LYS A 122 -35.86 -26.86 27.09
CA LYS A 122 -36.37 -28.19 27.45
C LYS A 122 -36.31 -28.44 28.95
N GLN A 123 -35.18 -28.16 29.59
CA GLN A 123 -35.04 -28.30 31.05
C GLN A 123 -36.01 -27.37 31.76
N LYS A 124 -36.06 -26.10 31.39
CA LYS A 124 -36.99 -25.12 31.96
C LYS A 124 -38.45 -25.60 31.88
N ALA A 125 -38.87 -26.19 30.77
CA ALA A 125 -40.19 -26.78 30.64
C ALA A 125 -40.39 -28.00 31.57
N ALA A 126 -39.38 -28.87 31.70
CA ALA A 126 -39.42 -30.01 32.62
C ALA A 126 -39.52 -29.56 34.09
N TRP A 127 -38.68 -28.61 34.52
CA TRP A 127 -38.73 -28.01 35.86
C TRP A 127 -40.08 -27.34 36.12
N ALA A 128 -40.65 -26.62 35.14
CA ALA A 128 -41.99 -26.02 35.27
C ALA A 128 -43.09 -27.08 35.44
N ALA A 129 -42.99 -28.20 34.71
CA ALA A 129 -43.93 -29.32 34.84
C ALA A 129 -43.80 -30.00 36.22
N GLU A 130 -42.57 -30.22 36.71
CA GLU A 130 -42.33 -30.74 38.06
C GLU A 130 -42.88 -29.82 39.13
N VAL A 131 -42.61 -28.50 39.05
CA VAL A 131 -43.17 -27.52 39.99
C VAL A 131 -44.70 -27.57 40.00
N THR A 132 -45.33 -27.74 38.83
CA THR A 132 -46.79 -27.86 38.71
C THR A 132 -47.30 -29.17 39.32
N SER A 133 -46.60 -30.28 39.07
CA SER A 133 -46.93 -31.60 39.63
C SER A 133 -46.76 -31.64 41.15
N LEU A 134 -45.65 -31.09 41.68
CA LEU A 134 -45.42 -30.97 43.11
C LEU A 134 -46.48 -30.08 43.76
N LYS A 135 -46.85 -28.94 43.14
CA LYS A 135 -47.98 -28.12 43.62
C LYS A 135 -49.26 -28.93 43.69
N GLN A 136 -49.58 -29.70 42.65
CA GLN A 136 -50.78 -30.55 42.63
C GLN A 136 -50.73 -31.67 43.68
N GLN A 137 -49.55 -32.23 43.97
CA GLN A 137 -49.34 -33.18 45.06
C GLN A 137 -49.54 -32.56 46.44
N VAL A 138 -49.15 -31.29 46.60
CA VAL A 138 -49.37 -30.53 47.84
C VAL A 138 -50.85 -30.16 48.00
N GLU A 139 -51.53 -29.78 46.91
CA GLU A 139 -52.97 -29.45 46.88
C GLU A 139 -53.85 -30.69 47.07
N GLN A 140 -53.43 -31.84 46.52
CA GLN A 140 -54.02 -33.15 46.84
C GLN A 140 -53.57 -33.54 48.25
N ARG A 141 -54.27 -32.98 49.25
CA ARG A 141 -54.20 -33.35 50.68
C ARG A 141 -53.70 -34.78 50.84
N SER A 142 -52.47 -34.93 51.35
CA SER A 142 -51.78 -36.22 51.48
C SER A 142 -52.77 -37.29 51.93
N LYS A 143 -52.82 -38.45 51.26
CA LYS A 143 -53.73 -39.55 51.63
C LYS A 143 -53.56 -39.96 53.10
N VAL A 144 -52.42 -39.63 53.71
CA VAL A 144 -52.14 -39.81 55.15
C VAL A 144 -52.96 -38.85 56.03
N CYS A 145 -53.26 -37.64 55.55
CA CYS A 145 -54.10 -36.64 56.22
C CYS A 145 -55.59 -37.01 56.31
N VAL A 146 -56.01 -38.06 55.60
CA VAL A 146 -57.34 -38.67 55.76
C VAL A 146 -57.42 -39.51 57.05
N PHE A 147 -56.28 -40.04 57.52
CA PHE A 147 -56.20 -40.86 58.74
C PHE A 147 -55.87 -40.07 60.01
N VAL A 148 -55.50 -38.80 59.84
CA VAL A 148 -55.27 -37.90 60.97
C VAL A 148 -56.60 -37.54 61.60
N LYS A 149 -56.79 -37.91 62.87
CA LYS A 149 -58.00 -37.59 63.63
C LYS A 149 -58.22 -36.08 63.64
N LYS A 150 -59.42 -35.66 63.26
CA LYS A 150 -59.83 -34.25 63.17
C LYS A 150 -59.80 -33.51 64.51
N ASP A 151 -59.49 -34.18 65.61
CA ASP A 151 -59.52 -33.61 66.96
C ASP A 151 -58.12 -33.24 67.46
N SER A 152 -57.05 -33.82 66.90
CA SER A 152 -55.66 -33.48 67.25
C SER A 152 -55.24 -32.17 66.59
N VAL A 153 -54.68 -31.26 67.39
CA VAL A 153 -54.26 -29.93 66.95
C VAL A 153 -52.94 -30.01 66.16
N GLU A 154 -52.03 -30.90 66.54
CA GLU A 154 -50.76 -31.11 65.82
C GLU A 154 -50.98 -31.73 64.44
N GLY A 155 -51.89 -32.70 64.34
CA GLY A 155 -52.22 -33.36 63.08
C GLY A 155 -52.84 -32.42 62.04
N ARG A 156 -53.68 -31.48 62.48
CA ARG A 156 -54.29 -30.47 61.61
C ARG A 156 -53.27 -29.48 61.03
N LYS A 157 -52.29 -29.06 61.84
CA LYS A 157 -51.20 -28.17 61.38
C LYS A 157 -50.29 -28.82 60.33
N LEU A 158 -50.05 -30.13 60.43
CA LEU A 158 -49.20 -30.86 59.49
C LEU A 158 -49.89 -31.18 58.15
N CYS A 159 -51.22 -31.10 58.10
CA CYS A 159 -52.04 -31.47 56.96
C CYS A 159 -52.71 -30.30 56.24
N GLY A 160 -52.34 -29.06 56.60
CA GLY A 160 -52.84 -27.85 55.97
C GLY A 160 -54.30 -27.50 56.27
N ASP A 161 -54.97 -28.22 57.18
CA ASP A 161 -56.29 -27.83 57.67
C ASP A 161 -56.11 -26.70 58.69
N GLU A 162 -55.92 -25.48 58.18
CA GLU A 162 -56.05 -24.30 59.00
C GLU A 162 -57.53 -24.20 59.46
N PRO A 163 -57.82 -23.97 60.76
CA PRO A 163 -59.19 -23.68 61.20
C PRO A 163 -59.75 -22.49 60.42
N PRO A 164 -61.07 -22.36 60.26
CA PRO A 164 -61.67 -21.26 59.49
C PRO A 164 -61.23 -19.94 60.11
N LYS A 165 -60.30 -19.26 59.44
CA LYS A 165 -60.01 -17.86 59.70
C LYS A 165 -60.95 -17.06 58.82
N GLN A 166 -61.86 -16.37 59.49
CA GLN A 166 -62.69 -15.31 58.95
C GLN A 166 -61.86 -14.35 58.09
N GLU A 167 -62.44 -14.02 56.93
CA GLU A 167 -62.35 -12.76 56.20
C GLU A 167 -61.05 -11.93 56.29
N ALA A 168 -60.31 -11.87 55.19
CA ALA A 168 -60.06 -10.63 54.43
C ALA A 168 -59.19 -10.89 53.19
N VAL A 169 -59.83 -10.84 52.03
CA VAL A 169 -59.27 -10.48 50.71
C VAL A 169 -58.76 -9.01 50.81
N PRO A 170 -57.71 -8.52 50.10
CA PRO A 170 -57.40 -8.85 48.70
C PRO A 170 -55.92 -9.13 48.33
N LYS A 171 -55.75 -9.93 47.26
CA LYS A 171 -54.71 -9.72 46.25
C LYS A 171 -54.82 -8.29 45.70
N PRO A 172 -53.71 -7.54 45.60
CA PRO A 172 -52.99 -7.50 44.33
C PRO A 172 -51.47 -7.41 44.61
N ASP A 173 -50.50 -7.49 43.71
CA ASP A 173 -50.43 -7.58 42.27
C ASP A 173 -49.03 -8.17 42.00
N ALA A 174 -48.86 -8.88 40.90
CA ALA A 174 -47.53 -9.30 40.47
C ALA A 174 -46.79 -8.10 39.86
N PRO A 175 -45.50 -7.89 40.15
CA PRO A 175 -44.60 -7.27 39.19
C PRO A 175 -43.86 -8.40 38.45
N LYS A 176 -44.38 -8.69 37.25
CA LYS A 176 -43.66 -8.72 35.98
C LYS A 176 -42.21 -9.26 35.99
N PRO A 177 -41.89 -10.33 35.24
CA PRO A 177 -40.51 -10.61 34.85
C PRO A 177 -39.98 -9.41 34.07
N GLU A 178 -38.91 -8.76 34.57
CA GLU A 178 -38.12 -7.84 33.78
C GLU A 178 -37.39 -8.63 32.68
N GLU A 179 -38.05 -8.79 31.54
CA GLU A 179 -37.36 -8.76 30.25
C GLU A 179 -37.15 -7.29 29.88
N SER A 180 -35.90 -6.83 29.89
CA SER A 180 -35.27 -6.11 28.76
C SER A 180 -34.18 -5.16 29.23
N LYS A 181 -32.93 -5.54 28.95
CA LYS A 181 -32.03 -4.76 28.09
C LYS A 181 -30.88 -5.66 27.65
N PRO A 182 -30.86 -6.15 26.39
CA PRO A 182 -29.59 -6.23 25.70
C PRO A 182 -29.07 -4.80 25.59
N ASP A 183 -27.87 -4.58 26.10
CA ASP A 183 -27.08 -3.39 25.83
C ASP A 183 -26.89 -3.35 24.31
N ALA A 184 -27.67 -2.51 23.64
CA ALA A 184 -27.39 -2.14 22.27
C ALA A 184 -26.16 -1.25 22.33
N THR A 185 -24.98 -1.87 22.27
CA THR A 185 -23.74 -1.21 21.90
C THR A 185 -24.01 -0.54 20.56
N LYS A 186 -24.26 0.76 20.60
CA LYS A 186 -24.25 1.67 19.47
C LYS A 186 -23.06 1.29 18.58
N PRO A 187 -23.25 0.90 17.32
CA PRO A 187 -22.17 1.04 16.36
C PRO A 187 -21.89 2.54 16.30
N GLU A 188 -20.76 2.97 16.87
CA GLU A 188 -20.14 4.17 16.36
C GLU A 188 -19.88 3.92 14.87
N GLU A 189 -20.73 4.47 14.02
CA GLU A 189 -20.32 4.91 12.70
C GLU A 189 -19.17 5.89 12.92
N SER A 190 -17.96 5.35 13.00
CA SER A 190 -16.77 6.06 12.60
C SER A 190 -16.98 6.41 11.13
N LYS A 191 -17.47 7.63 10.88
CA LYS A 191 -17.26 8.32 9.62
C LYS A 191 -15.77 8.18 9.27
N PRO A 192 -15.40 7.56 8.14
CA PRO A 192 -14.13 7.89 7.53
C PRO A 192 -14.24 9.34 7.08
N ASP A 193 -13.55 10.20 7.82
CA ASP A 193 -13.21 11.56 7.43
C ASP A 193 -12.77 11.54 5.95
N ALA A 194 -13.56 12.17 5.09
CA ALA A 194 -13.15 12.40 3.72
C ALA A 194 -11.91 13.32 3.77
N PRO A 195 -10.75 12.91 3.25
CA PRO A 195 -9.62 13.82 3.18
C PRO A 195 -10.01 14.97 2.25
N LYS A 196 -10.10 16.14 2.87
CA LYS A 196 -10.17 17.45 2.24
C LYS A 196 -9.14 17.50 1.09
N PRO A 197 -9.54 17.79 -0.15
CA PRO A 197 -8.58 18.08 -1.20
C PRO A 197 -7.84 19.36 -0.79
N GLU A 198 -6.55 19.25 -0.50
CA GLU A 198 -5.66 20.41 -0.49
C GLU A 198 -5.62 20.96 -1.92
N GLU A 199 -6.21 22.15 -2.10
CA GLU A 199 -5.93 23.02 -3.22
C GLU A 199 -4.43 23.34 -3.24
N SER A 200 -3.71 22.64 -4.11
CA SER A 200 -2.39 23.06 -4.56
C SER A 200 -2.50 24.41 -5.25
N LYS A 201 -2.12 25.47 -4.53
CA LYS A 201 -1.75 26.77 -5.09
C LYS A 201 -0.81 26.59 -6.29
N PRO A 202 -1.08 27.20 -7.45
CA PRO A 202 -0.07 27.30 -8.50
C PRO A 202 0.97 28.38 -8.09
N GLU A 203 2.17 27.94 -7.71
CA GLU A 203 3.33 28.84 -7.65
C GLU A 203 3.82 29.15 -9.07
N ALA A 204 3.91 30.44 -9.37
CA ALA A 204 4.39 30.98 -10.63
C ALA A 204 5.87 30.65 -10.90
N PRO A 205 6.29 30.52 -12.17
CA PRO A 205 7.69 30.25 -12.51
C PRO A 205 8.54 31.51 -12.29
N LYS A 206 9.52 31.42 -11.39
CA LYS A 206 10.63 32.39 -11.35
C LYS A 206 11.57 32.10 -12.52
N MET A 207 11.62 33.05 -13.46
CA MET A 207 12.70 33.17 -14.43
C MET A 207 14.06 33.22 -13.73
N ARG A 208 15.01 32.44 -14.24
CA ARG A 208 16.43 32.76 -14.27
C ARG A 208 17.04 32.18 -15.54
#